data_AF-A0A352MUC2-F1
#
_entry.id   AF-A0A352MUC2-F1
#
_cell.length_a   1.000
_cell.length_b   1.000
_cell.length_c   1.000
_cell.angle_alpha   90.00
_cell.angle_beta   90.00
_cell.angle_gamma   90.00
#
_symmetry.space_group_name_H-M   'P 1'
#
loop_
_entity.id
_entity.type
_entity.pdbx_description
1 polymer ?
#
loop_
_entity_poly.entity_id
_entity_poly.type
_entity_poly.pdbx_seq_one_letter_code
_entity_poly.pdbx_strand_id
1 'polypeptide(L)'
;MENASKALIIAGSIILAVLIIVLGMYFYNQAVGIGKNINMTEYELQAYNSKFINFEGKASGTKARELCDVMKQHNIVNSTNKETGVFAYYNAQSDNTSNFTAVIADSSLNTQIDNVKSLLKTGKFYEIILIYDNQKGIVSAINFKEL
;
A
#
# COMPACT_ATOMS: atom_id res chain seq x y z
N MET A 1 13.08 -5.59 -45.49
CA MET A 1 13.24 -5.61 -44.01
C MET A 1 12.32 -4.58 -43.32
N GLU A 2 11.89 -3.51 -43.98
CA GLU A 2 11.00 -2.48 -43.40
C GLU A 2 9.65 -3.00 -42.90
N ASN A 3 9.02 -3.94 -43.62
CA ASN A 3 7.70 -4.49 -43.25
C ASN A 3 7.72 -5.33 -41.96
N ALA A 4 8.84 -6.01 -41.67
CA ALA A 4 8.99 -6.76 -40.43
C ALA A 4 9.11 -5.82 -39.22
N SER A 5 9.79 -4.68 -39.40
CA SER A 5 9.93 -3.67 -38.34
C SER A 5 8.60 -2.96 -38.06
N LYS A 6 7.82 -2.63 -39.10
CA LYS A 6 6.47 -2.07 -38.92
C LYS A 6 5.53 -3.05 -38.21
N ALA A 7 5.57 -4.33 -38.57
CA ALA A 7 4.80 -5.37 -37.88
C ALA A 7 5.21 -5.50 -36.40
N LEU A 8 6.51 -5.42 -36.10
CA LEU A 8 7.02 -5.52 -34.73
C LEU A 8 6.57 -4.34 -33.85
N ILE A 9 6.58 -3.12 -34.38
CA ILE A 9 6.13 -1.91 -33.66
C ILE A 9 4.63 -1.98 -33.37
N ILE A 10 3.83 -2.45 -34.35
CA ILE A 10 2.38 -2.62 -34.18
C ILE A 10 2.08 -3.70 -33.14
N ALA A 11 2.77 -4.85 -33.22
CA ALA A 11 2.61 -5.93 -32.25
C ALA A 11 3.01 -5.51 -30.83
N GLY A 12 4.11 -4.76 -30.67
CA GLY A 12 4.54 -4.24 -29.37
C GLY A 12 3.52 -3.29 -28.74
N SER A 13 2.87 -2.46 -29.56
CA SER A 13 1.84 -1.53 -29.09
C SER A 13 0.57 -2.25 -28.64
N ILE A 14 0.18 -3.32 -29.34
CA ILE A 14 -0.99 -4.14 -28.96
C ILE A 14 -0.71 -4.88 -27.65
N ILE A 15 0.48 -5.47 -27.49
CA ILE A 15 0.88 -6.15 -26.25
C ILE A 15 0.87 -5.18 -25.07
N LEU A 16 1.38 -3.95 -25.26
CA LEU A 16 1.37 -2.91 -24.23
C LEU A 16 -0.06 -2.51 -23.83
N ALA A 17 -0.97 -2.34 -24.79
CA ALA A 17 -2.36 -2.02 -24.51
C ALA A 17 -3.07 -3.12 -23.71
N VAL A 18 -2.86 -4.39 -24.07
CA VAL A 18 -3.43 -5.53 -23.32
C VAL A 18 -2.86 -5.59 -21.90
N LEU A 19 -1.56 -5.32 -21.70
CA LEU A 19 -0.95 -5.23 -20.38
C LEU A 19 -1.57 -4.11 -19.52
N ILE A 20 -1.81 -2.94 -20.10
CA ILE A 20 -2.46 -1.82 -19.41
C ILE A 20 -3.90 -2.18 -19.02
N ILE A 21 -4.65 -2.86 -19.89
CA ILE A 21 -6.01 -3.33 -19.60
C ILE A 21 -6.00 -4.37 -18.47
N VAL A 22 -5.09 -5.36 -18.51
CA VAL A 22 -4.97 -6.38 -17.46
C VAL A 22 -4.59 -5.75 -16.13
N LEU A 23 -3.64 -4.82 -16.13
CA LEU A 23 -3.24 -4.07 -14.94
C LEU A 23 -4.40 -3.21 -14.41
N GLY A 24 -5.13 -2.54 -15.29
CA GLY A 24 -6.34 -1.78 -14.95
C GLY A 24 -7.43 -2.67 -14.33
N MET A 25 -7.68 -3.85 -14.90
CA MET A 25 -8.61 -4.83 -14.35
C MET A 25 -8.13 -5.42 -13.02
N TYR A 26 -6.82 -5.58 -12.81
CA TYR A 26 -6.28 -6.04 -11.54
C TYR A 26 -6.57 -5.05 -10.39
N PHE A 27 -6.40 -3.76 -10.64
CA PHE A 27 -6.80 -2.73 -9.68
C PHE A 27 -8.31 -2.56 -9.57
N TYR A 28 -9.05 -2.68 -10.67
CA TYR A 28 -10.53 -2.66 -10.67
C TYR A 28 -11.13 -3.79 -9.84
N ASN A 29 -10.63 -5.02 -9.98
CA ASN A 29 -11.11 -6.17 -9.21
C ASN A 29 -10.74 -6.05 -7.72
N GLN A 30 -9.62 -5.39 -7.37
CA GLN A 30 -9.33 -5.01 -5.98
C GLN A 30 -10.29 -3.95 -5.44
N ALA A 31 -10.80 -3.04 -6.29
CA ALA A 31 -11.71 -1.97 -5.91
C ALA A 31 -13.18 -2.42 -5.80
N VAL A 32 -13.67 -3.29 -6.67
CA VAL A 32 -15.09 -3.70 -6.73
C VAL A 32 -15.51 -4.60 -5.56
N GLY A 33 -14.56 -5.21 -4.84
CA GLY A 33 -14.83 -6.00 -3.64
C GLY A 33 -15.11 -5.18 -2.36
N ILE A 34 -14.90 -3.86 -2.37
CA ILE A 34 -14.92 -3.03 -1.16
C ILE A 34 -15.99 -1.95 -1.29
N GLY A 35 -17.15 -2.23 -0.70
CA GLY A 35 -18.35 -1.40 -0.81
C GLY A 35 -18.22 -0.04 -0.11
N LYS A 36 -18.28 1.01 -0.94
CA LYS A 36 -19.09 2.23 -0.75
C LYS A 36 -19.18 2.78 0.69
N ASN A 37 -18.17 3.52 1.17
CA ASN A 37 -18.34 4.59 2.19
C ASN A 37 -17.08 5.48 2.31
N ILE A 38 -16.56 5.95 1.18
CA ILE A 38 -15.49 6.95 1.18
C ILE A 38 -15.94 8.15 0.36
N ASN A 39 -15.80 9.35 0.93
CA ASN A 39 -15.80 10.62 0.20
C ASN A 39 -14.47 10.79 -0.58
N MET A 40 -13.98 9.71 -1.20
CA MET A 40 -12.79 9.69 -2.06
C MET A 40 -13.17 9.06 -3.39
N THR A 41 -12.82 9.73 -4.46
CA THR A 41 -12.87 9.21 -5.82
C THR A 41 -11.89 8.05 -5.98
N GLU A 42 -12.10 7.20 -6.99
CA GLU A 42 -11.18 6.09 -7.32
C GLU A 42 -9.73 6.58 -7.52
N TYR A 43 -9.56 7.78 -8.09
CA TYR A 43 -8.27 8.43 -8.24
C TYR A 43 -7.61 8.78 -6.89
N GLU A 44 -8.38 9.33 -5.96
CA GLU A 44 -7.90 9.66 -4.61
C GLU A 44 -7.51 8.40 -3.83
N LEU A 45 -8.28 7.31 -4.00
CA LEU A 45 -7.96 6.01 -3.39
C LEU A 45 -6.63 5.45 -3.91
N GLN A 46 -6.41 5.50 -5.23
CA GLN A 46 -5.15 5.06 -5.83
C GLN A 46 -3.98 5.94 -5.39
N ALA A 47 -4.15 7.26 -5.38
CA ALA A 47 -3.15 8.20 -4.92
C ALA A 47 -2.78 7.97 -3.45
N TYR A 48 -3.77 7.65 -2.61
CA TYR A 48 -3.56 7.27 -1.21
C TYR A 48 -2.71 6.00 -1.11
N ASN A 49 -3.15 4.90 -1.72
CA ASN A 49 -2.51 3.60 -1.56
C ASN A 49 -1.10 3.54 -2.20
N SER A 50 -0.87 4.31 -3.28
CA SER A 50 0.42 4.35 -3.98
C SER A 50 1.61 4.77 -3.09
N LYS A 51 1.34 5.48 -1.99
CA LYS A 51 2.34 5.86 -0.97
C LYS A 51 2.98 4.65 -0.28
N PHE A 52 2.25 3.52 -0.20
CA PHE A 52 2.65 2.35 0.56
C PHE A 52 2.89 1.11 -0.31
N ILE A 53 2.16 0.96 -1.42
CA ILE A 53 2.22 -0.23 -2.31
C ILE A 53 3.66 -0.55 -2.75
N ASN A 54 4.49 0.45 -3.02
CA ASN A 54 5.87 0.23 -3.47
C ASN A 54 6.79 -0.42 -2.41
N PHE A 55 6.33 -0.55 -1.18
CA PHE A 55 7.06 -1.20 -0.09
C PHE A 55 6.54 -2.60 0.21
N GLU A 56 5.43 -3.03 -0.40
CA GLU A 56 4.85 -4.35 -0.15
C GLU A 56 5.82 -5.48 -0.53
N GLY A 57 5.80 -6.56 0.26
CA GLY A 57 6.65 -7.72 0.07
C GLY A 57 7.99 -7.64 0.80
N LYS A 58 8.97 -8.40 0.31
CA LYS A 58 10.29 -8.51 0.94
C LYS A 58 11.10 -7.22 0.82
N ALA A 59 11.44 -6.62 1.96
CA ALA A 59 12.22 -5.41 2.05
C ALA A 59 13.39 -5.54 3.04
N SER A 60 14.46 -4.76 2.82
CA SER A 60 15.54 -4.63 3.80
C SER A 60 15.06 -3.83 5.02
N GLY A 61 15.70 -4.04 6.18
CA GLY A 61 15.37 -3.30 7.39
C GLY A 61 15.53 -1.79 7.26
N THR A 62 16.46 -1.32 6.42
CA THR A 62 16.56 0.11 6.08
C THR A 62 15.30 0.60 5.38
N LYS A 63 14.80 -0.15 4.39
CA LYS A 63 13.60 0.20 3.63
C LYS A 63 12.33 0.10 4.48
N ALA A 64 12.26 -0.89 5.38
CA ALA A 64 11.18 -1.02 6.36
C ALA A 64 11.12 0.16 7.33
N ARG A 65 12.28 0.64 7.81
CA ARG A 65 12.36 1.84 8.66
C ARG A 65 11.98 3.12 7.93
N GLU A 66 12.34 3.24 6.64
CA GLU A 66 11.90 4.34 5.77
C GLU A 66 10.38 4.33 5.62
N LEU A 67 9.75 3.16 5.48
CA LEU A 67 8.29 3.04 5.44
C LEU A 67 7.65 3.58 6.73
N CYS A 68 8.22 3.29 7.90
CA CYS A 68 7.71 3.87 9.16
C CYS A 68 7.73 5.42 9.14
N ASP A 69 8.75 6.04 8.53
CA ASP A 69 8.80 7.50 8.39
C ASP A 69 7.71 8.02 7.45
N VAL A 70 7.46 7.32 6.34
CA VAL A 70 6.36 7.63 5.41
C VAL A 70 5.00 7.52 6.11
N MET A 71 4.78 6.45 6.88
CA MET A 71 3.54 6.25 7.65
C MET A 71 3.32 7.38 8.66
N LYS A 72 4.37 7.76 9.39
CA LYS A 72 4.30 8.84 10.38
C LYS A 72 4.00 10.18 9.73
N GLN A 73 4.68 10.51 8.63
CA GLN A 73 4.41 11.74 7.88
C GLN A 73 2.98 11.76 7.34
N HIS A 74 2.48 10.63 6.85
CA HIS A 74 1.10 10.48 6.42
C HIS A 74 0.12 10.76 7.55
N ASN A 75 0.32 10.17 8.73
CA ASN A 75 -0.54 10.39 9.90
C ASN A 75 -0.51 11.86 10.37
N ILE A 76 0.66 12.51 10.35
CA ILE A 76 0.79 13.94 10.73
C ILE A 76 -0.05 14.83 9.80
N VAL A 77 0.07 14.64 8.48
CA VAL A 77 -0.66 15.43 7.48
C VAL A 77 -2.17 15.21 7.55
N ASN A 78 -2.61 14.04 8.01
CA ASN A 78 -4.02 13.65 8.08
C ASN A 78 -4.62 13.66 9.50
N SER A 79 -3.93 14.26 10.48
CA SER A 79 -4.21 14.19 11.92
C SER A 79 -5.57 14.73 12.40
N THR A 80 -6.37 15.33 11.53
CA THR A 80 -7.60 16.06 11.92
C THR A 80 -8.87 15.65 11.20
N ASN A 81 -8.84 14.75 10.22
CA ASN A 81 -10.08 14.31 9.57
C ASN A 81 -9.89 13.10 8.66
N LYS A 82 -10.89 12.20 8.66
CA LYS A 82 -11.18 11.15 7.66
C LYS A 82 -10.81 9.70 7.96
N GLU A 83 -10.52 9.31 9.21
CA GLU A 83 -10.25 7.88 9.53
C GLU A 83 -9.25 7.27 8.52
N THR A 84 -8.15 8.00 8.28
CA THR A 84 -7.08 7.72 7.30
C THR A 84 -5.75 7.39 8.00
N GLY A 85 -5.80 7.11 9.30
CA GLY A 85 -4.64 6.73 10.09
C GLY A 85 -4.12 5.36 9.66
N VAL A 86 -2.80 5.23 9.62
CA VAL A 86 -2.11 3.97 9.36
C VAL A 86 -1.45 3.49 10.64
N PHE A 87 -1.75 2.25 11.02
CA PHE A 87 -1.18 1.56 12.18
C PHE A 87 0.02 0.68 11.78
N ALA A 88 0.97 0.46 12.71
CA ALA A 88 2.10 -0.43 12.50
C ALA A 88 2.05 -1.65 13.44
N TYR A 89 2.21 -2.84 12.88
CA TYR A 89 2.41 -4.11 13.60
C TYR A 89 3.82 -4.65 13.40
N TYR A 90 4.34 -5.36 14.40
CA TYR A 90 5.60 -6.08 14.32
C TYR A 90 5.37 -7.55 14.63
N ASN A 91 5.73 -8.45 13.70
CA ASN A 91 5.55 -9.90 13.82
C ASN A 91 4.14 -10.33 14.27
N ALA A 92 3.11 -9.57 13.89
CA ALA A 92 1.73 -9.96 14.16
C ALA A 92 1.30 -11.10 13.22
N GLN A 93 0.27 -11.84 13.61
CA GLN A 93 -0.41 -12.82 12.73
C GLN A 93 -1.42 -12.15 11.77
N SER A 94 -1.31 -10.83 11.60
CA SER A 94 -2.21 -10.06 10.73
C SER A 94 -1.68 -10.06 9.30
N ASP A 95 -2.49 -10.56 8.37
CA ASP A 95 -2.23 -10.57 6.92
C ASP A 95 -3.16 -9.59 6.16
N ASN A 96 -3.01 -9.50 4.84
CA ASN A 96 -3.80 -8.61 3.96
C ASN A 96 -5.32 -8.85 3.97
N THR A 97 -5.78 -10.00 4.48
CA THR A 97 -7.19 -10.35 4.64
C THR A 97 -7.73 -10.07 6.04
N SER A 98 -6.89 -9.56 6.95
CA SER A 98 -7.30 -9.24 8.32
C SER A 98 -8.35 -8.14 8.29
N ASN A 99 -9.44 -8.35 9.03
CA ASN A 99 -10.46 -7.32 9.19
C ASN A 99 -9.87 -6.14 9.96
N PHE A 100 -9.72 -5.00 9.29
CA PHE A 100 -9.28 -3.75 9.90
C PHE A 100 -10.33 -2.67 9.66
N THR A 101 -10.53 -1.83 10.67
CA THR A 101 -11.35 -0.61 10.57
C THR A 101 -10.44 0.59 10.70
N ALA A 102 -10.47 1.46 9.71
CA ALA A 102 -9.61 2.62 9.61
C ALA A 102 -9.82 3.53 10.81
N VAL A 103 -8.71 3.99 11.37
CA VAL A 103 -8.68 4.78 12.60
C VAL A 103 -8.38 6.25 12.29
N ILE A 104 -8.77 7.15 13.18
CA ILE A 104 -8.37 8.55 13.08
C ILE A 104 -6.85 8.63 13.27
N ALA A 105 -6.17 9.37 12.41
CA ALA A 105 -4.75 9.64 12.58
C ALA A 105 -4.55 10.51 13.83
N ASP A 106 -3.80 10.00 14.81
CA ASP A 106 -3.50 10.72 16.05
C ASP A 106 -2.05 10.50 16.51
N SER A 107 -1.68 11.14 17.62
CA SER A 107 -0.34 11.02 18.20
C SER A 107 -0.03 9.61 18.73
N SER A 108 -1.03 8.84 19.15
CA SER A 108 -0.86 7.47 19.66
C SER A 108 -0.40 6.51 18.55
N LEU A 109 -0.93 6.67 17.34
CA LEU A 109 -0.48 5.92 16.17
C LEU A 109 0.99 6.22 15.84
N ASN A 110 1.40 7.48 15.94
CA ASN A 110 2.78 7.87 15.70
C ASN A 110 3.73 7.28 16.74
N THR A 111 3.33 7.25 18.02
CA THR A 111 4.08 6.56 19.07
C THR A 111 4.18 5.06 18.79
N GLN A 112 3.11 4.42 18.33
CA GLN A 112 3.14 3.02 17.95
C GLN A 112 4.08 2.75 16.76
N ILE A 113 4.06 3.62 15.75
CA ILE A 113 4.99 3.54 14.61
C ILE A 113 6.44 3.69 15.08
N ASP A 114 6.73 4.64 15.97
CA ASP A 114 8.06 4.82 16.53
C ASP A 114 8.54 3.58 17.32
N ASN A 115 7.62 2.96 18.09
CA ASN A 115 7.90 1.72 18.81
C ASN A 115 8.25 0.58 17.84
N VAL A 116 7.44 0.35 16.80
CA VAL A 116 7.72 -0.67 15.77
C VAL A 116 9.03 -0.37 15.05
N LYS A 117 9.26 0.89 14.66
CA LYS A 117 10.51 1.31 14.02
C LYS A 117 11.73 0.97 14.88
N SER A 118 11.65 1.09 16.20
CA SER A 118 12.78 0.74 17.10
C SER A 118 13.14 -0.76 17.07
N LEU A 119 12.17 -1.62 16.78
CA LEU A 119 12.34 -3.07 16.67
C LEU A 119 12.99 -3.47 15.33
N LEU A 120 12.71 -2.75 14.24
CA LEU A 120 13.26 -3.01 12.92
C LEU A 120 14.78 -2.77 12.85
N LYS A 121 15.55 -3.79 12.50
CA LYS A 121 17.02 -3.75 12.41
C LYS A 121 17.48 -3.66 10.97
N THR A 122 18.43 -2.77 10.68
CA THR A 122 18.93 -2.52 9.31
C THR A 122 19.59 -3.75 8.65
N GLY A 123 20.18 -4.65 9.45
CA GLY A 123 20.80 -5.90 8.97
C GLY A 123 19.85 -7.08 8.76
N LYS A 124 18.53 -6.87 8.83
CA LYS A 124 17.50 -7.90 8.69
C LYS A 124 16.63 -7.65 7.47
N PHE A 125 15.90 -8.68 7.05
CA PHE A 125 14.86 -8.58 6.04
C PHE A 125 13.49 -8.76 6.68
N TYR A 126 12.50 -8.10 6.11
CA TYR A 126 11.12 -8.13 6.57
C TYR A 126 10.19 -8.34 5.38
N GLU A 127 9.15 -9.12 5.59
CA GLU A 127 7.97 -9.14 4.74
C GLU A 127 7.04 -8.03 5.19
N ILE A 128 6.75 -7.09 4.30
CA ILE A 128 5.85 -5.96 4.53
C ILE A 128 4.49 -6.34 3.97
N ILE A 129 3.51 -6.45 4.87
CA ILE A 129 2.15 -6.85 4.52
C ILE A 129 1.23 -5.65 4.73
N LEU A 130 0.58 -5.22 3.65
CA LEU A 130 -0.38 -4.12 3.70
C LEU A 130 -1.77 -4.68 4.06
N ILE A 131 -2.42 -4.04 5.02
CA ILE A 131 -3.75 -4.41 5.50
C ILE A 131 -4.69 -3.26 5.18
N TYR A 132 -5.72 -3.60 4.40
CA TYR A 132 -6.70 -2.64 3.90
C TYR A 132 -7.89 -2.55 4.84
N ASP A 133 -8.49 -1.37 4.92
CA ASP A 133 -9.79 -1.20 5.57
C ASP A 133 -10.89 -1.90 4.77
N ASN A 134 -11.74 -2.66 5.47
CA ASN A 134 -12.77 -3.50 4.87
C ASN A 134 -13.92 -2.74 4.18
N GLN A 135 -14.06 -1.43 4.42
CA GLN A 135 -15.14 -0.60 3.89
C GLN A 135 -14.65 0.44 2.88
N LYS A 136 -13.38 0.84 2.97
CA LYS A 136 -12.79 1.94 2.23
C LYS A 136 -11.68 1.50 1.28
N GLY A 137 -11.07 0.33 1.48
CA GLY A 137 -10.01 -0.16 0.60
C GLY A 137 -8.75 0.70 0.61
N ILE A 138 -8.61 1.57 1.62
CA ILE A 138 -7.38 2.30 1.91
C ILE A 138 -6.47 1.43 2.77
N VAL A 139 -5.16 1.57 2.62
CA VAL A 139 -4.21 0.99 3.58
C VAL A 139 -4.42 1.64 4.95
N SER A 140 -4.69 0.82 5.97
CA SER A 140 -4.97 1.28 7.33
C SER A 140 -4.12 0.61 8.40
N ALA A 141 -3.46 -0.51 8.07
CA ALA A 141 -2.38 -1.04 8.87
C ALA A 141 -1.29 -1.68 8.00
N ILE A 142 -0.08 -1.73 8.55
CA ILE A 142 1.07 -2.38 7.92
C ILE A 142 1.73 -3.29 8.94
N ASN A 143 1.92 -4.56 8.58
CA ASN A 143 2.61 -5.54 9.40
C ASN A 143 4.02 -5.79 8.86
N PHE A 144 5.01 -5.69 9.74
CA PHE A 144 6.40 -6.01 9.45
C PHE A 144 6.74 -7.37 10.05
N LYS A 145 6.87 -8.40 9.22
CA LYS A 145 7.21 -9.77 9.65
C LYS A 145 8.68 -10.04 9.36
N GLU A 146 9.49 -10.31 10.38
CA GLU A 146 10.90 -10.66 10.20
C GLU A 146 11.04 -12.00 9.45
N LEU A 147 12.01 -12.05 8.54
CA LEU A 147 12.35 -13.21 7.71
C LEU A 147 13.62 -13.92 8.19
#